data_AF-A0A7Z8Y5N5-F1
#
_entry.id   AF-A0A7Z8Y5N5-F1
#
_cell.length_a   1.000
_cell.length_b   1.000
_cell.length_c   1.000
_cell.angle_alpha   90.00
_cell.angle_beta   90.00
_cell.angle_gamma   90.00
#
_symmetry.space_group_name_H-M   'P 1'
#
loop_
_entity.id
_entity.type
_entity.pdbx_description
1 polymer ?
#
loop_
_entity_poly.entity_id
_entity_poly.type
_entity_poly.pdbx_seq_one_letter_code
_entity_poly.pdbx_strand_id
1 'polypeptide(L)' 'MEHRVRAVLRSGPVEQKCPDQAAAADLFDRLRQIAPTVRIERLLGARVVEVAGVS' A
#
# COMPACT_ATOMS: atom_id res chain seq x y z
N MET A 1 -8.52 -9.58 -10.91
CA MET A 1 -7.36 -8.67 -10.95
C MET A 1 -6.68 -8.72 -9.58
N GLU A 2 -5.35 -8.72 -9.49
CA GLU A 2 -4.65 -8.84 -8.20
C GLU A 2 -4.56 -7.47 -7.50
N HIS A 3 -4.88 -7.41 -6.21
CA HIS A 3 -4.75 -6.22 -5.38
C HIS A 3 -3.56 -6.35 -4.44
N ARG A 4 -2.76 -5.28 -4.31
CA ARG A 4 -1.59 -5.26 -3.41
C ARG A 4 -1.48 -3.93 -2.69
N VAL A 5 -0.82 -3.94 -1.54
CA VAL A 5 -0.35 -2.74 -0.85
C VAL A 5 1.16 -2.84 -0.69
N ARG A 6 1.89 -1.79 -1.02
CA ARG A 6 3.34 -1.69 -0.92
C ARG A 6 3.72 -0.58 0.05
N ALA A 7 4.55 -0.89 1.03
CA ALA A 7 5.22 0.10 1.87
C ALA A 7 6.66 0.26 1.40
N VAL A 8 7.11 1.49 1.14
CA VAL A 8 8.50 1.79 0.75
C VAL A 8 9.27 2.23 1.99
N LEU A 9 10.04 1.29 2.55
CA LEU A 9 10.87 1.52 3.73
C LEU A 9 12.31 1.84 3.33
N ARG A 10 13.11 2.38 4.27
CA ARG A 10 14.55 2.58 4.05
C ARG A 10 15.30 1.30 3.74
N SER A 11 14.83 0.17 4.27
CA SER A 11 15.37 -1.17 4.03
C SER A 11 14.94 -1.79 2.69
N GLY A 12 14.05 -1.13 1.94
CA GLY A 12 13.47 -1.63 0.70
C GLY A 12 11.94 -1.74 0.74
N PRO A 13 11.30 -2.01 -0.40
CA PRO A 13 9.85 -2.15 -0.49
C PRO A 13 9.37 -3.48 0.12
N VAL A 14 8.28 -3.41 0.86
CA VAL A 14 7.54 -4.58 1.35
C VAL A 14 6.17 -4.58 0.68
N GLU A 15 5.83 -5.67 0.00
CA GLU A 15 4.54 -5.84 -0.69
C GLU A 15 3.69 -6.90 0.00
N GLN A 16 2.40 -6.59 0.20
CA GLN A 16 1.40 -7.51 0.70
C GLN A 16 0.31 -7.71 -0.35
N LYS A 17 0.02 -8.98 -0.68
CA LYS A 17 -1.12 -9.34 -1.52
C LYS A 17 -2.42 -9.30 -0.73
N CYS A 18 -3.45 -8.76 -1.34
CA CYS A 18 -4.79 -8.64 -0.77
C CYS A 18 -5.79 -9.46 -1.61
N PRO A 19 -6.76 -10.13 -0.98
CA PRO A 19 -7.74 -10.97 -1.69
C PRO A 19 -8.65 -10.17 -2.64
N ASP A 20 -8.95 -8.92 -2.28
CA ASP A 20 -9.86 -8.04 -3.02
C ASP A 20 -9.54 -6.57 -2.78
N GLN A 21 -10.31 -5.69 -3.43
CA GLN A 21 -10.17 -4.25 -3.35
C GLN A 21 -10.44 -3.69 -1.95
N ALA A 22 -11.45 -4.20 -1.24
CA ALA A 22 -11.85 -3.70 0.06
C ALA A 22 -10.77 -4.01 1.11
N ALA A 23 -10.23 -5.23 1.08
CA ALA A 23 -9.11 -5.62 1.93
C ALA A 23 -7.85 -4.77 1.66
N ALA A 24 -7.56 -4.45 0.40
CA ALA A 24 -6.45 -3.58 0.04
C ALA A 24 -6.67 -2.13 0.51
N ALA A 25 -7.89 -1.62 0.43
CA ALA A 25 -8.24 -0.28 0.91
C ALA A 25 -8.12 -0.19 2.45
N ASP A 26 -8.70 -1.15 3.18
CA ASP A 26 -8.61 -1.18 4.66
C ASP A 26 -7.16 -1.27 5.14
N LEU A 27 -6.33 -2.14 4.53
CA LEU A 27 -4.92 -2.24 4.89
C LEU A 27 -4.15 -0.94 4.60
N PHE A 28 -4.40 -0.32 3.44
CA PHE A 28 -3.81 0.97 3.09
C PHE A 28 -4.19 2.07 4.09
N ASP A 29 -5.47 2.15 4.45
CA ASP A 29 -6.00 3.11 5.42
C ASP A 29 -5.38 2.94 6.82
N ARG A 30 -5.23 1.69 7.28
CA ARG A 30 -4.55 1.41 8.55
C ARG A 30 -3.07 1.81 8.50
N LEU A 31 -2.36 1.43 7.44
CA LEU A 31 -0.94 1.71 7.31
C LEU A 31 -0.65 3.22 7.23
N ARG A 32 -1.46 3.99 6.50
CA ARG A 32 -1.27 5.45 6.45
C ARG A 32 -1.51 6.14 7.79
N GLN A 33 -2.37 5.59 8.65
CA GLN A 33 -2.63 6.12 9.98
C GLN A 33 -1.51 5.77 10.97
N ILE A 34 -1.01 4.54 10.92
CA ILE A 34 0.03 4.04 11.85
C ILE A 34 1.42 4.58 11.46
N ALA A 35 1.71 4.70 10.17
CA ALA A 35 3.02 5.07 9.66
C ALA A 35 2.92 6.21 8.63
N PRO A 36 2.50 7.43 9.03
CA PRO A 36 2.30 8.56 8.11
C PRO A 36 3.60 9.05 7.46
N THR A 37 4.76 8.68 8.02
CA THR A 37 6.09 9.02 7.49
C THR A 37 6.64 7.98 6.52
N VAL A 38 5.89 6.90 6.25
CA VAL A 38 6.25 5.88 5.28
C VAL A 38 5.42 6.06 4.03
N ARG A 39 6.04 6.00 2.86
CA ARG A 39 5.32 5.98 1.59
C ARG A 39 4.57 4.65 1.46
N ILE A 40 3.25 4.71 1.38
CA ILE A 40 2.38 3.55 1.17
C ILE A 40 1.70 3.70 -0.19
N GLU A 41 1.67 2.63 -0.97
CA GLU A 41 1.09 2.60 -2.31
C GLU A 41 0.07 1.45 -2.39
N ARG A 42 -1.11 1.73 -2.95
CA ARG A 42 -2.09 0.71 -3.30
C ARG A 42 -1.96 0.39 -4.78
N LEU A 43 -1.90 -0.89 -5.12
CA LEU A 43 -1.70 -1.37 -6.47
C LEU A 43 -2.86 -2.24 -6.95
N LEU A 44 -3.18 -2.10 -8.24
CA LEU A 44 -4.07 -2.98 -9.00
C LEU A 44 -3.26 -3.58 -10.16
N GLY A 45 -2.94 -4.88 -10.09
CA GLY A 45 -1.92 -5.48 -10.94
C GLY A 45 -0.58 -4.77 -10.74
N ALA A 46 0.07 -4.33 -11.81
CA ALA A 46 1.33 -3.57 -11.76
C ALA A 46 1.14 -2.06 -11.59
N ARG A 47 -0.10 -1.56 -11.61
CA ARG A 47 -0.40 -0.12 -11.60
C ARG A 47 -0.59 0.37 -10.17
N VAL A 48 0.11 1.43 -9.80
CA VAL A 48 -0.20 2.19 -8.57
C VAL A 48 -1.48 2.99 -8.81
N VAL A 49 -2.47 2.79 -7.95
CA VAL A 49 -3.78 3.45 -8.02
C VAL A 49 -3.98 4.48 -6.92
N GLU A 50 -3.19 4.41 -5.83
CA GLU A 50 -3.26 5.35 -4.72
C GLU A 50 -1.93 5.40 -3.97
N VAL A 51 -1.58 6.56 -3.41
CA VAL A 51 -0.34 6.79 -2.65
C VAL A 51 -0.65 7.64 -1.42
N ALA A 52 -0.04 7.30 -0.29
CA ALA A 52 -0.05 8.09 0.94
C ALA A 52 1.36 8.17 1.56
N GLY A 53 1.54 9.09 2.50
CA GLY A 53 2.81 9.31 3.19
C GLY A 53 3.74 10.26 2.46
N VAL A 54 5.02 10.22 2.82
CA VAL A 54 6.05 11.12 2.25
C VAL A 54 6.56 10.60 0.90
N SER A 55 6.85 11.51 -0.03
CA SER A 55 7.26 11.19 -1.41
C SER A 55 8.66 10.60 -1.53
#